data_AF-A0A1B7N428-F1
#
_entry.id   AF-A0A1B7N428-F1
#
_cell.length_a   1.000
_cell.length_b   1.000
_cell.length_c   1.000
_cell.angle_alpha   90.00
_cell.angle_beta   90.00
_cell.angle_gamma   90.00
#
_symmetry.space_group_name_H-M   'P 1'
#
loop_
_entity.id
_entity.type
_entity.pdbx_description
1 polymer ?
#
loop_
_entity_poly.entity_id
_entity_poly.type
_entity_poly.pdbx_seq_one_letter_code
_entity_poly.pdbx_strand_id
1 'polypeptide(L)'
;MGSTVSKLPPRVEDTQASSNPVDEKGFFRTQTPTTQTPLTTDGSISLPNVDTWESAASADPKIQLARTILAHSDIKSTLTSRAAAVAIPHIFNNEVEFKSGPVTNQKSSGRCWLFATTNVIRYEVMRKLKLKEFQLSQSYLFFWDKLNKSNYYLELSIENADLPVDDRLVNFLANDPISDGGQWDMVVNLLETYGLVPQPVYPESYHSSNSSPINNLLKMKLREHALTLRALSASLRADPSISPESAISTLRARKEELMQEVYTIMSATLGVPPKPDATFTWEYYTEDGKYAKWEGTPVQFYKAFTTKYSPAESFSLINDPRNDYGKLYTVDKLGNIWGGRPVLYVNSEIDELKQAIVRSIKAGQPVFFGCDVGQFSNTGKDVGIMDIDYFEYEQAFNVTLGLTKAQRLQTNESAMTHAMVISAVHVDETTGRAVRFKVENSWGDESGVKGFNVMSEKWFDQFVYQVVVHRSLATKEQVKVFESGEKVVLPAWDPMGALAVRDIPHDLFTCLFVDRRVAVVLLLNFEFLLLSTFHVPYLEVDGFPPFVAVW
;
A
#
# COMPACT_ATOMS: atom_id res chain seq x y z
N MET A 1 69.02 -14.77 -3.36
CA MET A 1 68.72 -15.20 -4.74
C MET A 1 67.54 -16.14 -4.66
N GLY A 2 66.36 -15.96 -5.23
CA GLY A 2 65.77 -14.98 -6.13
C GLY A 2 64.35 -15.53 -6.39
N SER A 3 63.36 -14.66 -6.29
CA SER A 3 61.92 -14.94 -6.40
C SER A 3 61.47 -15.34 -7.81
N THR A 4 60.44 -16.18 -7.90
CA THR A 4 59.52 -16.14 -9.06
C THR A 4 58.08 -16.28 -8.59
N VAL A 5 57.35 -15.18 -8.79
CA VAL A 5 55.92 -14.98 -8.54
C VAL A 5 55.15 -15.42 -9.77
N SER A 6 54.13 -16.25 -9.61
CA SER A 6 53.18 -16.60 -10.69
C SER A 6 52.05 -15.56 -10.74
N LYS A 7 51.80 -15.02 -11.93
CA LYS A 7 50.90 -13.90 -12.21
C LYS A 7 49.42 -14.32 -12.12
N LEU A 8 48.63 -13.53 -11.41
CA LEU A 8 47.16 -13.50 -11.46
C LEU A 8 46.68 -12.91 -12.82
N PRO A 9 45.52 -13.36 -13.35
CA PRO A 9 44.93 -12.80 -14.56
C PRO A 9 44.44 -11.35 -14.32
N PRO A 10 44.30 -10.54 -15.38
CA PRO A 10 44.07 -9.10 -15.24
C PRO A 10 42.69 -8.80 -14.65
N ARG A 11 42.71 -7.86 -13.71
CA ARG A 11 41.59 -7.22 -13.04
C ARG A 11 40.68 -6.57 -14.10
N VAL A 12 39.41 -6.98 -14.14
CA VAL A 12 38.37 -6.24 -14.86
C VAL A 12 38.26 -4.87 -14.20
N GLU A 13 38.48 -3.83 -14.98
CA GLU A 13 38.48 -2.45 -14.52
C GLU A 13 37.12 -2.08 -13.93
N ASP A 14 37.18 -1.42 -12.77
CA ASP A 14 36.05 -0.75 -12.12
C ASP A 14 35.41 0.24 -13.09
N THR A 15 34.28 -0.10 -13.68
CA THR A 15 33.38 0.91 -14.25
C THR A 15 32.76 1.67 -13.08
N GLN A 16 33.35 2.83 -12.78
CA GLN A 16 32.73 3.85 -11.94
C GLN A 16 31.33 4.14 -12.48
N ALA A 17 30.30 3.68 -11.77
CA ALA A 17 28.94 4.13 -12.00
C ALA A 17 28.85 5.59 -11.53
N SER A 18 28.92 6.51 -12.49
CA SER A 18 28.55 7.89 -12.24
C SER A 18 27.06 7.96 -11.94
N SER A 19 26.69 8.78 -10.96
CA SER A 19 25.31 9.21 -10.72
C SER A 19 24.81 9.94 -11.97
N ASN A 20 24.36 9.20 -12.97
CA ASN A 20 23.79 9.79 -14.16
C ASN A 20 22.32 10.08 -13.85
N PRO A 21 21.87 11.35 -13.87
CA PRO A 21 20.44 11.61 -13.97
C PRO A 21 19.94 10.83 -15.18
N VAL A 22 18.89 10.00 -14.99
CA VAL A 22 18.25 9.31 -16.11
C VAL A 22 17.84 10.40 -17.11
N ASP A 23 18.49 10.40 -18.27
CA ASP A 23 18.27 11.39 -19.31
C ASP A 23 16.85 11.23 -19.85
N GLU A 24 15.96 12.15 -19.47
CA GLU A 24 14.59 12.26 -20.00
C GLU A 24 14.57 12.31 -21.54
N LYS A 25 15.67 12.76 -22.16
CA LYS A 25 15.82 12.84 -23.62
C LYS A 25 16.22 11.52 -24.26
N GLY A 26 16.61 10.52 -23.46
CA GLY A 26 16.87 9.15 -23.91
C GLY A 26 15.62 8.44 -24.44
N PHE A 27 14.42 8.90 -24.07
CA PHE A 27 13.13 8.38 -24.55
C PHE A 27 12.96 8.56 -26.07
N PHE A 28 13.63 9.54 -26.68
CA PHE A 28 13.46 9.89 -28.09
C PHE A 28 14.33 9.10 -29.08
N ARG A 29 15.15 8.14 -28.64
CA ARG A 29 16.16 7.53 -29.53
C ARG A 29 15.64 6.52 -30.57
N THR A 30 14.36 6.15 -30.55
CA THR A 30 13.80 5.12 -31.47
C THR A 30 12.73 5.63 -32.43
N GLN A 31 12.27 6.88 -32.32
CA GLN A 31 11.32 7.45 -33.28
C GLN A 31 12.04 8.43 -34.22
N THR A 32 12.17 8.06 -35.49
CA THR A 32 12.61 8.99 -36.54
C THR A 32 11.60 10.15 -36.59
N PRO A 33 12.01 11.42 -36.44
CA PRO A 33 11.09 12.54 -36.50
C PRO A 33 10.34 12.53 -37.83
N THR A 34 9.01 12.46 -37.77
CA THR A 34 8.16 12.64 -38.95
C THR A 34 8.25 14.09 -39.40
N THR A 35 8.64 14.30 -40.66
CA THR A 35 8.81 15.62 -41.29
C THR A 35 7.49 16.25 -41.75
N GLN A 36 6.34 15.80 -41.21
CA GLN A 36 5.04 16.33 -41.60
C GLN A 36 4.85 17.72 -40.99
N THR A 37 4.45 18.68 -41.83
CA THR A 37 4.04 20.01 -41.35
C THR A 37 2.77 19.87 -40.51
N PRO A 38 2.74 20.39 -39.27
CA PRO A 38 1.55 20.31 -38.45
C PRO A 38 0.42 21.16 -39.05
N LEU A 39 -0.82 20.70 -38.91
CA LEU A 39 -2.00 21.45 -39.37
C LEU A 39 -2.21 22.77 -38.61
N THR A 40 -1.67 22.87 -37.39
CA THR A 40 -1.70 24.07 -36.55
C THR A 40 -0.29 24.43 -36.09
N THR A 41 0.04 25.72 -36.12
CA THR A 41 1.38 26.21 -35.74
C THR A 41 1.47 26.72 -34.31
N ASP A 42 0.32 26.94 -33.66
CA ASP A 42 0.19 27.43 -32.27
C ASP A 42 0.04 26.29 -31.25
N GLY A 43 0.00 25.04 -31.71
CA GLY A 43 -0.20 23.86 -30.87
C GLY A 43 -1.66 23.55 -30.53
N SER A 44 -2.63 24.28 -31.10
CA SER A 44 -4.06 23.98 -30.92
C SER A 44 -4.46 22.67 -31.62
N ILE A 45 -5.47 21.97 -31.08
CA ILE A 45 -6.14 20.86 -31.78
C ILE A 45 -7.28 21.47 -32.60
N SER A 46 -7.20 21.36 -33.93
CA SER A 46 -8.24 21.86 -34.84
C SER A 46 -9.20 20.75 -35.29
N LEU A 47 -10.39 21.11 -35.78
CA LEU A 47 -11.34 20.13 -36.35
C LEU A 47 -10.72 19.29 -37.49
N PRO A 48 -9.95 19.87 -38.44
CA PRO A 48 -9.21 19.08 -39.43
C PRO A 48 -8.26 18.03 -38.85
N ASN A 49 -7.65 18.28 -37.68
CA ASN A 49 -6.86 17.26 -36.99
C ASN A 49 -7.74 16.06 -36.62
N VAL A 50 -8.87 16.34 -35.97
CA VAL A 50 -9.82 15.32 -35.49
C VAL A 50 -10.41 14.53 -36.66
N ASP A 51 -10.82 15.20 -37.73
CA ASP A 51 -11.39 14.53 -38.92
C ASP A 51 -10.38 13.56 -39.56
N THR A 52 -9.10 13.96 -39.60
CA THR A 52 -8.02 13.11 -40.12
C THR A 52 -7.79 11.89 -39.22
N TRP A 53 -7.73 12.09 -37.91
CA TRP A 53 -7.56 11.00 -36.95
C TRP A 53 -8.75 10.04 -36.93
N GLU A 54 -9.97 10.57 -36.98
CA GLU A 54 -11.19 9.78 -37.02
C GLU A 54 -11.26 8.96 -38.31
N SER A 55 -10.91 9.54 -39.45
CA SER A 55 -10.85 8.80 -40.73
C SER A 55 -9.86 7.64 -40.66
N ALA A 56 -8.69 7.84 -40.05
CA ALA A 56 -7.70 6.78 -39.85
C ALA A 56 -8.20 5.70 -38.88
N ALA A 57 -8.79 6.10 -37.75
CA ALA A 57 -9.33 5.19 -36.74
C ALA A 57 -10.52 4.37 -37.27
N SER A 58 -11.44 5.00 -37.99
CA SER A 58 -12.58 4.34 -38.63
C SER A 58 -12.18 3.43 -39.79
N ALA A 59 -10.99 3.59 -40.39
CA ALA A 59 -10.49 2.67 -41.40
C ALA A 59 -9.83 1.41 -40.82
N ASP A 60 -9.43 1.43 -39.53
CA ASP A 60 -8.79 0.28 -38.88
C ASP A 60 -9.84 -0.72 -38.35
N PRO A 61 -9.91 -1.95 -38.90
CA PRO A 61 -10.87 -2.95 -38.43
C PRO A 61 -10.66 -3.35 -36.95
N LYS A 62 -9.45 -3.27 -36.40
CA LYS A 62 -9.20 -3.53 -34.97
C LYS A 62 -9.88 -2.47 -34.11
N ILE A 63 -9.78 -1.20 -34.50
CA ILE A 63 -10.40 -0.10 -33.78
C ILE A 63 -11.93 -0.16 -33.93
N GLN A 64 -12.47 -0.52 -35.09
CA GLN A 64 -13.91 -0.76 -35.25
C GLN A 64 -14.42 -1.86 -34.31
N LEU A 65 -13.70 -2.98 -34.21
CA LEU A 65 -14.05 -4.07 -33.29
C LEU A 65 -13.94 -3.63 -31.83
N ALA A 66 -12.85 -2.95 -31.46
CA ALA A 66 -12.65 -2.42 -30.12
C ALA A 66 -13.77 -1.45 -29.72
N ARG A 67 -14.20 -0.55 -30.62
CA ARG A 67 -15.35 0.35 -30.41
C ARG A 67 -16.65 -0.43 -30.15
N THR A 68 -16.89 -1.49 -30.91
CA THR A 68 -18.10 -2.31 -30.77
C THR A 68 -18.15 -3.02 -29.43
N ILE A 69 -17.02 -3.54 -28.95
CA ILE A 69 -16.95 -4.30 -27.70
C ILE A 69 -16.89 -3.38 -26.49
N LEU A 70 -15.92 -2.45 -26.46
CA LEU A 70 -15.61 -1.64 -25.28
C LEU A 70 -16.65 -0.55 -24.98
N ALA A 71 -17.57 -0.26 -25.92
CA ALA A 71 -18.74 0.55 -25.62
C ALA A 71 -19.72 -0.13 -24.64
N HIS A 72 -19.58 -1.45 -24.45
CA HIS A 72 -20.52 -2.27 -23.68
C HIS A 72 -19.83 -3.14 -22.62
N SER A 73 -18.50 -3.02 -22.44
CA SER A 73 -17.74 -3.86 -21.54
C SER A 73 -16.63 -3.11 -20.82
N ASP A 74 -16.21 -3.64 -19.67
CA ASP A 74 -15.08 -3.10 -18.93
C ASP A 74 -13.76 -3.49 -19.61
N ILE A 75 -12.88 -2.49 -19.78
CA ILE A 75 -11.61 -2.65 -20.50
C ILE A 75 -10.68 -3.68 -19.85
N LYS A 76 -10.65 -3.75 -18.51
CA LYS A 76 -9.74 -4.64 -17.77
C LYS A 76 -10.16 -6.10 -17.91
N SER A 77 -11.44 -6.40 -17.74
CA SER A 77 -11.97 -7.77 -17.87
C SER A 77 -12.03 -8.26 -19.32
N THR A 78 -12.26 -7.35 -20.27
CA THR A 78 -12.39 -7.69 -21.70
C THR A 78 -11.04 -8.01 -22.35
N LEU A 79 -10.01 -7.21 -22.08
CA LEU A 79 -8.72 -7.31 -22.76
C LEU A 79 -7.73 -8.23 -22.02
N THR A 80 -8.21 -9.39 -21.56
CA THR A 80 -7.39 -10.38 -20.85
C THR A 80 -6.86 -11.48 -21.77
N SER A 81 -5.62 -11.92 -21.54
CA SER A 81 -4.95 -12.95 -22.34
C SER A 81 -5.15 -14.34 -21.75
N ARG A 82 -5.93 -15.18 -22.45
CA ARG A 82 -6.08 -16.60 -22.07
C ARG A 82 -4.75 -17.35 -22.12
N ALA A 83 -3.88 -17.01 -23.06
CA ALA A 83 -2.57 -17.66 -23.19
C ALA A 83 -1.68 -17.36 -21.98
N ALA A 84 -1.61 -16.09 -21.55
CA ALA A 84 -0.89 -15.72 -20.33
C ALA A 84 -1.47 -16.40 -19.09
N ALA A 85 -2.80 -16.47 -18.97
CA ALA A 85 -3.46 -17.15 -17.85
C ALA A 85 -3.07 -18.64 -17.73
N VAL A 86 -2.97 -19.34 -18.86
CA VAL A 86 -2.56 -20.75 -18.90
C VAL A 86 -1.07 -20.91 -18.61
N ALA A 87 -0.24 -19.95 -19.00
CA ALA A 87 1.21 -20.00 -18.83
C ALA A 87 1.66 -19.90 -17.37
N ILE A 88 0.82 -19.38 -16.46
CA ILE A 88 1.18 -19.11 -15.07
C ILE A 88 0.34 -19.89 -14.04
N PRO A 89 0.60 -21.20 -13.86
CA PRO A 89 -0.19 -22.02 -12.93
C PRO A 89 0.12 -21.70 -11.46
N HIS A 90 -0.89 -21.85 -10.59
CA HIS A 90 -0.77 -21.74 -9.13
C HIS A 90 -0.07 -22.97 -8.49
N ILE A 91 1.10 -23.36 -9.01
CA ILE A 91 1.88 -24.51 -8.56
C ILE A 91 3.30 -24.07 -8.23
N PHE A 92 3.79 -24.42 -7.05
CA PHE A 92 5.07 -23.97 -6.50
C PHE A 92 5.84 -25.17 -5.93
N ASN A 93 7.17 -25.22 -6.12
CA ASN A 93 8.01 -26.34 -5.68
C ASN A 93 8.76 -26.05 -4.37
N ASN A 94 8.72 -24.81 -3.86
CA ASN A 94 9.21 -24.43 -2.55
C ASN A 94 8.12 -23.62 -1.85
N GLU A 95 7.56 -24.13 -0.76
CA GLU A 95 6.49 -23.47 0.02
C GLU A 95 6.87 -23.53 1.50
N VAL A 96 6.46 -22.53 2.27
CA VAL A 96 6.57 -22.58 3.74
C VAL A 96 5.78 -23.76 4.29
N GLU A 97 6.23 -24.31 5.43
CA GLU A 97 5.86 -25.65 5.93
C GLU A 97 4.35 -25.92 6.03
N PHE A 98 3.54 -24.90 6.33
CA PHE A 98 2.09 -25.04 6.43
C PHE A 98 1.37 -23.83 5.84
N LYS A 99 0.09 -24.00 5.51
CA LYS A 99 -0.76 -22.91 5.03
C LYS A 99 -1.28 -22.11 6.21
N SER A 100 -1.09 -20.80 6.18
CA SER A 100 -1.69 -19.89 7.15
C SER A 100 -3.20 -19.82 6.92
N GLY A 101 -3.96 -19.71 8.01
CA GLY A 101 -5.42 -19.62 7.98
C GLY A 101 -5.95 -18.89 9.21
N PRO A 102 -7.12 -18.26 9.12
CA PRO A 102 -7.87 -17.98 7.88
C PRO A 102 -7.17 -16.92 7.01
N VAL A 103 -7.63 -16.76 5.77
CA VAL A 103 -7.23 -15.61 4.93
C VAL A 103 -7.75 -14.33 5.57
N THR A 104 -6.91 -13.31 5.63
CA THR A 104 -7.24 -12.05 6.30
C THR A 104 -7.91 -11.05 5.34
N ASN A 105 -8.65 -10.09 5.89
CA ASN A 105 -9.35 -9.08 5.08
C ASN A 105 -9.27 -7.70 5.74
N GLN A 106 -8.53 -6.77 5.13
CA GLN A 106 -8.39 -5.39 5.61
C GLN A 106 -9.64 -4.54 5.35
N LYS A 107 -10.55 -5.01 4.49
CA LYS A 107 -11.76 -4.30 4.05
C LYS A 107 -11.41 -2.92 3.50
N SER A 108 -12.22 -1.91 3.78
CA SER A 108 -12.09 -0.55 3.26
C SER A 108 -11.16 0.28 4.14
N SER A 109 -9.89 -0.13 4.19
CA SER A 109 -8.81 0.54 4.91
C SER A 109 -7.45 0.29 4.25
N GLY A 110 -6.52 1.23 4.36
CA GLY A 110 -5.16 1.13 3.80
C GLY A 110 -4.18 0.39 4.72
N ARG A 111 -4.64 -0.63 5.45
CA ARG A 111 -3.86 -1.32 6.51
C ARG A 111 -3.00 -2.49 6.01
N CYS A 112 -2.85 -2.65 4.69
CA CYS A 112 -2.17 -3.78 4.05
C CYS A 112 -0.82 -4.13 4.67
N TRP A 113 -0.02 -3.13 5.05
CA TRP A 113 1.28 -3.30 5.67
C TRP A 113 1.20 -3.93 7.07
N LEU A 114 0.19 -3.57 7.87
CA LEU A 114 -0.07 -4.21 9.17
C LEU A 114 -0.54 -5.65 8.99
N PHE A 115 -1.40 -5.90 8.00
CA PHE A 115 -1.86 -7.25 7.65
C PHE A 115 -0.71 -8.12 7.14
N ALA A 116 0.13 -7.62 6.24
CA ALA A 116 1.29 -8.35 5.73
C ALA A 116 2.29 -8.67 6.85
N THR A 117 2.60 -7.72 7.72
CA THR A 117 3.50 -7.96 8.87
C THR A 117 2.93 -8.97 9.84
N THR A 118 1.66 -8.84 10.22
CA THR A 118 1.02 -9.81 11.11
C THR A 118 0.85 -11.19 10.45
N ASN A 119 0.64 -11.24 9.13
CA ASN A 119 0.64 -12.47 8.35
C ASN A 119 2.02 -13.13 8.29
N VAL A 120 3.11 -12.38 8.31
CA VAL A 120 4.46 -12.95 8.44
C VAL A 120 4.67 -13.53 9.85
N ILE A 121 4.35 -12.76 10.90
CA ILE A 121 4.60 -13.16 12.30
C ILE A 121 3.73 -14.34 12.72
N ARG A 122 2.48 -14.42 12.24
CA ARG A 122 1.55 -15.50 12.65
C ARG A 122 2.05 -16.90 12.31
N TYR A 123 2.94 -17.06 11.32
CA TYR A 123 3.55 -18.37 11.05
C TYR A 123 4.38 -18.87 12.25
N GLU A 124 5.14 -18.00 12.91
CA GLU A 124 5.90 -18.42 14.09
C GLU A 124 4.96 -18.74 15.27
N VAL A 125 3.88 -17.97 15.44
CA VAL A 125 2.87 -18.19 16.48
C VAL A 125 2.16 -19.52 16.27
N MET A 126 1.59 -19.75 15.08
CA MET A 126 0.85 -20.97 14.74
C MET A 126 1.72 -22.20 14.88
N ARG A 127 2.99 -22.15 14.45
CA ARG A 127 3.93 -23.26 14.60
C ARG A 127 4.25 -23.56 16.07
N LYS A 128 4.53 -22.54 16.87
CA LYS A 128 4.89 -22.72 18.30
C LYS A 128 3.71 -23.20 19.14
N LEU A 129 2.54 -22.67 18.88
CA LEU A 129 1.32 -22.97 19.64
C LEU A 129 0.49 -24.11 19.02
N LYS A 130 0.93 -24.66 17.88
CA LYS A 130 0.23 -25.71 17.11
C LYS A 130 -1.21 -25.31 16.82
N LEU A 131 -1.40 -24.18 16.16
CA LEU A 131 -2.74 -23.64 15.87
C LEU A 131 -3.12 -23.95 14.42
N LYS A 132 -4.36 -24.43 14.24
CA LYS A 132 -4.94 -24.61 12.90
C LYS A 132 -5.25 -23.26 12.24
N GLU A 133 -5.80 -22.33 13.01
CA GLU A 133 -6.22 -21.01 12.56
C GLU A 133 -5.83 -19.96 13.59
N PHE A 134 -5.28 -18.83 13.13
CA PHE A 134 -4.88 -17.74 14.02
C PHE A 134 -4.73 -16.41 13.27
N GLN A 135 -5.11 -15.32 13.96
CA GLN A 135 -4.84 -13.96 13.56
C GLN A 135 -4.34 -13.15 14.76
N LEU A 136 -3.36 -12.29 14.49
CA LEU A 136 -3.02 -11.18 15.38
C LEU A 136 -4.01 -10.04 15.15
N SER A 137 -4.20 -9.19 16.15
CA SER A 137 -5.04 -8.00 16.02
C SER A 137 -4.34 -6.93 15.18
N GLN A 138 -4.82 -6.71 13.95
CA GLN A 138 -4.36 -5.62 13.11
C GLN A 138 -4.95 -4.28 13.57
N SER A 139 -6.18 -4.28 14.11
CA SER A 139 -6.80 -3.10 14.73
C SER A 139 -6.00 -2.56 15.92
N TYR A 140 -5.33 -3.42 16.69
CA TYR A 140 -4.46 -3.02 17.80
C TYR A 140 -3.30 -2.13 17.34
N LEU A 141 -2.58 -2.59 16.31
CA LEU A 141 -1.49 -1.82 15.72
C LEU A 141 -2.01 -0.56 15.01
N PHE A 142 -3.16 -0.65 14.36
CA PHE A 142 -3.80 0.48 13.67
C PHE A 142 -4.14 1.62 14.63
N PHE A 143 -4.66 1.30 15.82
CA PHE A 143 -4.93 2.31 16.85
C PHE A 143 -3.65 3.04 17.24
N TRP A 144 -2.59 2.31 17.60
CA TRP A 144 -1.35 2.93 18.03
C TRP A 144 -0.65 3.70 16.91
N ASP A 145 -0.68 3.20 15.68
CA ASP A 145 -0.13 3.90 14.52
C ASP A 145 -0.82 5.23 14.28
N LYS A 146 -2.16 5.24 14.25
CA LYS A 146 -2.95 6.44 13.97
C LYS A 146 -2.75 7.53 15.03
N LEU A 147 -2.69 7.12 16.31
CA LEU A 147 -2.44 8.03 17.42
C LEU A 147 -1.03 8.64 17.33
N ASN A 148 -0.02 7.81 17.03
CA ASN A 148 1.35 8.28 16.91
C ASN A 148 1.55 9.16 15.67
N LYS A 149 0.99 8.81 14.51
CA LYS A 149 1.03 9.68 13.31
C LYS A 149 0.38 11.03 13.55
N SER A 150 -0.73 11.06 14.29
CA SER A 150 -1.37 12.32 14.70
C SER A 150 -0.39 13.19 15.50
N ASN A 151 0.28 12.60 16.50
CA ASN A 151 1.32 13.29 17.28
C ASN A 151 2.53 13.71 16.41
N TYR A 152 2.97 12.83 15.50
CA TYR A 152 4.10 13.05 14.61
C TYR A 152 3.86 14.24 13.68
N TYR A 153 2.67 14.32 13.06
CA TYR A 153 2.26 15.47 12.24
C TYR A 153 2.24 16.78 13.03
N LEU A 154 1.77 16.77 14.28
CA LEU A 154 1.77 17.98 15.11
C LEU A 154 3.18 18.39 15.54
N GLU A 155 4.09 17.46 15.83
CA GLU A 155 5.50 17.79 16.05
C GLU A 155 6.16 18.33 14.77
N LEU A 156 5.89 17.77 13.59
CA LEU A 156 6.35 18.34 12.32
C LEU A 156 5.78 19.74 12.07
N SER A 157 4.55 20.01 12.51
CA SER A 157 3.93 21.34 12.40
C SER A 157 4.60 22.36 13.31
N ILE A 158 5.11 21.92 14.48
CA ILE A 158 5.93 22.73 15.38
C ILE A 158 7.32 22.95 14.76
N GLU A 159 7.97 21.89 14.28
CA GLU A 159 9.33 21.94 13.69
C GLU A 159 9.38 22.87 12.48
N ASN A 160 8.34 22.86 11.64
CA ASN A 160 8.26 23.63 10.40
C ASN A 160 7.35 24.87 10.53
N ALA A 161 7.12 25.36 11.75
CA ALA A 161 6.22 26.49 12.02
C ALA A 161 6.63 27.79 11.30
N ASP A 162 7.91 27.90 10.93
CA ASP A 162 8.52 29.10 10.35
C ASP A 162 8.36 29.17 8.82
N LEU A 163 8.08 28.05 8.18
CA LEU A 163 7.81 28.01 6.74
C LEU A 163 6.43 28.59 6.42
N PRO A 164 6.20 29.22 5.26
CA PRO A 164 4.87 29.60 4.80
C PRO A 164 3.90 28.40 4.74
N VAL A 165 2.60 28.65 4.87
CA VAL A 165 1.58 27.57 4.83
C VAL A 165 1.49 26.93 3.43
N ASP A 166 1.77 27.70 2.39
CA ASP A 166 1.82 27.28 0.99
C ASP A 166 3.20 26.75 0.56
N ASP A 167 4.15 26.64 1.49
CA ASP A 167 5.40 25.93 1.25
C ASP A 167 5.13 24.48 0.84
N ARG A 168 5.89 23.95 -0.13
CA ARG A 168 5.70 22.61 -0.67
C ARG A 168 5.75 21.53 0.41
N LEU A 169 6.67 21.63 1.38
CA LEU A 169 6.78 20.66 2.46
C LEU A 169 5.57 20.74 3.39
N VAL A 170 5.17 21.94 3.81
CA VAL A 170 4.01 22.15 4.69
C VAL A 170 2.73 21.65 4.02
N ASN A 171 2.54 21.98 2.74
CA ASN A 171 1.41 21.52 1.95
C ASN A 171 1.38 19.99 1.80
N PHE A 172 2.53 19.37 1.49
CA PHE A 172 2.64 17.92 1.37
C PHE A 172 2.30 17.21 2.68
N LEU A 173 2.86 17.66 3.81
CA LEU A 173 2.59 17.09 5.13
C LEU A 173 1.12 17.23 5.55
N ALA A 174 0.44 18.30 5.13
CA ALA A 174 -0.98 18.53 5.42
C ALA A 174 -1.95 17.78 4.48
N ASN A 175 -1.46 17.24 3.36
CA ASN A 175 -2.29 16.57 2.35
C ASN A 175 -2.92 15.28 2.92
N ASP A 176 -2.11 14.37 3.44
CA ASP A 176 -2.57 13.16 4.12
C ASP A 176 -1.74 12.86 5.39
N PRO A 177 -1.98 13.59 6.49
CA PRO A 177 -1.12 13.55 7.69
C PRO A 177 -1.21 12.24 8.48
N ILE A 178 -2.26 11.45 8.25
CA ILE A 178 -2.57 10.23 9.00
C ILE A 178 -3.11 9.13 8.08
N SER A 179 -2.51 8.99 6.90
CA SER A 179 -2.82 7.89 5.99
C SER A 179 -2.75 6.55 6.72
N ASP A 180 -3.57 5.58 6.31
CA ASP A 180 -3.56 4.25 6.91
C ASP A 180 -2.24 3.51 6.60
N GLY A 181 -1.64 3.82 5.46
CA GLY A 181 -0.43 3.19 4.94
C GLY A 181 0.84 3.47 5.75
N GLY A 182 1.82 2.59 5.65
CA GLY A 182 3.05 2.68 6.44
C GLY A 182 4.13 1.75 5.94
N GLN A 183 5.28 1.79 6.60
CA GLN A 183 6.52 1.12 6.19
C GLN A 183 7.00 0.09 7.22
N TRP A 184 7.99 -0.73 6.84
CA TRP A 184 8.54 -1.75 7.72
C TRP A 184 9.08 -1.19 9.05
N ASP A 185 9.92 -0.15 9.00
CA ASP A 185 10.47 0.42 10.25
C ASP A 185 9.38 1.08 11.11
N MET A 186 8.30 1.58 10.51
CA MET A 186 7.14 2.10 11.22
C MET A 186 6.41 1.01 12.01
N VAL A 187 6.32 -0.22 11.48
CA VAL A 187 5.67 -1.32 12.24
C VAL A 187 6.62 -1.87 13.29
N VAL A 188 7.94 -1.89 13.04
CA VAL A 188 8.94 -2.20 14.07
C VAL A 188 8.80 -1.25 15.26
N ASN A 189 8.66 0.06 15.01
CA ASN A 189 8.40 1.05 16.07
C ASN A 189 7.17 0.69 16.92
N LEU A 190 6.08 0.25 16.28
CA LEU A 190 4.86 -0.16 16.99
C LEU A 190 5.04 -1.45 17.78
N LEU A 191 5.70 -2.45 17.20
CA LEU A 191 5.93 -3.76 17.82
C LEU A 191 6.83 -3.64 19.06
N GLU A 192 7.93 -2.88 18.96
CA GLU A 192 8.85 -2.69 20.08
C GLU A 192 8.23 -1.86 21.21
N THR A 193 7.33 -0.91 20.89
CA THR A 193 6.71 -0.01 21.87
C THR A 193 5.45 -0.61 22.50
N TYR A 194 4.57 -1.19 21.69
CA TYR A 194 3.22 -1.62 22.09
C TYR A 194 3.04 -3.14 22.08
N GLY A 195 3.89 -3.90 21.38
CA GLY A 195 3.78 -5.35 21.28
C GLY A 195 2.65 -5.82 20.37
N LEU A 196 2.11 -7.00 20.66
CA LEU A 196 1.09 -7.68 19.86
C LEU A 196 0.04 -8.33 20.76
N VAL A 197 -1.18 -8.44 20.24
CA VAL A 197 -2.23 -9.26 20.87
C VAL A 197 -2.93 -10.14 19.82
N PRO A 198 -3.46 -11.31 20.22
CA PRO A 198 -4.38 -12.08 19.39
C PRO A 198 -5.62 -11.28 18.99
N GLN A 199 -6.18 -11.55 17.81
CA GLN A 199 -7.39 -10.88 17.31
C GLN A 199 -8.58 -10.91 18.29
N PRO A 200 -8.88 -12.00 19.03
CA PRO A 200 -9.98 -12.00 20.00
C PRO A 200 -9.77 -11.05 21.20
N VAL A 201 -8.52 -10.67 21.50
CA VAL A 201 -8.21 -9.76 22.63
C VAL A 201 -8.51 -8.31 22.28
N TYR A 202 -8.37 -7.94 21.01
CA TYR A 202 -8.77 -6.64 20.48
C TYR A 202 -9.29 -6.82 19.05
N PRO A 203 -10.61 -7.01 18.86
CA PRO A 203 -11.19 -7.35 17.57
C PRO A 203 -11.23 -6.15 16.62
N GLU A 204 -11.70 -6.38 15.39
CA GLU A 204 -12.05 -5.31 14.46
C GLU A 204 -13.27 -4.53 14.96
N SER A 205 -13.27 -3.23 14.73
CA SER A 205 -14.44 -2.36 14.84
C SER A 205 -14.97 -2.02 13.45
N TYR A 206 -16.14 -1.37 13.39
CA TYR A 206 -16.64 -0.85 12.11
C TYR A 206 -15.62 0.10 11.46
N HIS A 207 -15.01 1.00 12.24
CA HIS A 207 -14.09 2.01 11.71
C HIS A 207 -12.66 1.52 11.50
N SER A 208 -12.26 0.36 12.05
CA SER A 208 -11.02 -0.29 11.59
C SER A 208 -11.20 -0.93 10.22
N SER A 209 -12.41 -1.44 9.90
CA SER A 209 -12.74 -2.03 8.60
C SER A 209 -13.27 -1.01 7.55
N ASN A 210 -13.64 0.19 7.98
CA ASN A 210 -14.06 1.31 7.12
C ASN A 210 -13.50 2.63 7.68
N SER A 211 -12.24 2.93 7.34
CA SER A 211 -11.45 3.98 8.01
C SER A 211 -11.69 5.39 7.46
N SER A 212 -12.29 5.54 6.27
CA SER A 212 -12.49 6.84 5.63
C SER A 212 -13.24 7.86 6.53
N PRO A 213 -14.36 7.52 7.19
CA PRO A 213 -15.05 8.46 8.07
C PRO A 213 -14.22 9.00 9.23
N ILE A 214 -13.52 8.11 9.97
CA ILE A 214 -12.66 8.53 11.10
C ILE A 214 -11.45 9.32 10.60
N ASN A 215 -10.84 8.90 9.49
CA ASN A 215 -9.72 9.61 8.87
C ASN A 215 -10.11 11.02 8.45
N ASN A 216 -11.28 11.22 7.84
CA ASN A 216 -11.74 12.55 7.44
C ASN A 216 -11.91 13.48 8.65
N LEU A 217 -12.56 13.00 9.71
CA LEU A 217 -12.73 13.78 10.95
C LEU A 217 -11.39 14.16 11.59
N LEU A 218 -10.49 13.17 11.77
CA LEU A 218 -9.19 13.40 12.37
C LEU A 218 -8.31 14.31 11.50
N LYS A 219 -8.29 14.14 10.17
CA LYS A 219 -7.52 15.00 9.26
C LYS A 219 -7.99 16.47 9.35
N MET A 220 -9.29 16.72 9.46
CA MET A 220 -9.82 18.07 9.67
C MET A 220 -9.33 18.66 10.99
N LYS A 221 -9.47 17.93 12.10
CA LYS A 221 -9.01 18.39 13.42
C LYS A 221 -7.51 18.60 13.47
N LEU A 222 -6.72 17.71 12.87
CA LEU A 222 -5.26 17.83 12.84
C LEU A 222 -4.80 19.08 12.07
N ARG A 223 -5.44 19.42 10.95
CA ARG A 223 -5.13 20.66 10.21
C ARG A 223 -5.45 21.90 11.06
N GLU A 224 -6.57 21.91 11.77
CA GLU A 224 -6.92 22.97 12.73
C GLU A 224 -5.90 23.07 13.88
N HIS A 225 -5.50 21.93 14.43
CA HIS A 225 -4.49 21.82 15.49
C HIS A 225 -3.12 22.32 15.02
N ALA A 226 -2.69 21.96 13.82
CA ALA A 226 -1.46 22.44 13.21
C ALA A 226 -1.46 23.97 13.07
N LEU A 227 -2.54 24.55 12.55
CA LEU A 227 -2.67 26.01 12.46
C LEU A 227 -2.65 26.69 13.83
N THR A 228 -3.30 26.07 14.84
CA THR A 228 -3.27 26.55 16.23
C THR A 228 -1.84 26.59 16.77
N LEU A 229 -1.07 25.50 16.60
CA LEU A 229 0.32 25.42 17.06
C LEU A 229 1.23 26.41 16.31
N ARG A 230 1.03 26.60 15.01
CA ARG A 230 1.80 27.54 14.19
C ARG A 230 1.53 28.99 14.59
N ALA A 231 0.27 29.35 14.83
CA ALA A 231 -0.11 30.67 15.34
C ALA A 231 0.49 30.92 16.74
N LEU A 232 0.41 29.92 17.63
CA LEU A 232 1.03 30.00 18.95
C LEU A 232 2.56 30.15 18.85
N SER A 233 3.22 29.41 17.96
CA SER A 233 4.66 29.51 17.72
C SER A 233 5.06 30.92 17.25
N ALA A 234 4.29 31.52 16.34
CA ALA A 234 4.51 32.88 15.89
C ALA A 234 4.38 33.91 17.04
N SER A 235 3.35 33.78 17.88
CA SER A 235 3.14 34.64 19.05
C SER A 235 4.26 34.50 20.09
N LEU A 236 4.71 33.28 20.38
CA LEU A 236 5.78 33.03 21.34
C LEU A 236 7.13 33.56 20.84
N ARG A 237 7.43 33.46 19.55
CA ARG A 237 8.65 34.02 18.95
C ARG A 237 8.66 35.55 18.91
N ALA A 238 7.49 36.18 18.89
CA ALA A 238 7.37 37.63 18.92
C ALA A 238 7.64 38.22 20.31
N ASP A 239 7.61 37.42 21.38
CA ASP A 239 7.88 37.84 22.74
C ASP A 239 9.36 37.57 23.12
N PRO A 240 10.21 38.61 23.22
CA PRO A 240 11.64 38.43 23.52
C PRO A 240 11.91 37.97 24.96
N SER A 241 10.90 37.94 25.85
CA SER A 241 11.03 37.43 27.21
C SER A 241 10.99 35.90 27.30
N ILE A 242 10.54 35.23 26.23
CA ILE A 242 10.36 33.78 26.18
C ILE A 242 11.58 33.13 25.52
N SER A 243 12.26 32.23 26.24
CA SER A 243 13.37 31.47 25.65
C SER A 243 12.86 30.44 24.63
N PRO A 244 13.67 30.03 23.64
CA PRO A 244 13.29 28.96 22.69
C PRO A 244 12.84 27.67 23.38
N GLU A 245 13.48 27.29 24.48
CA GLU A 245 13.13 26.09 25.25
C GLU A 245 11.75 26.24 25.92
N SER A 246 11.47 27.41 26.51
CA SER A 246 10.16 27.71 27.07
C SER A 246 9.08 27.72 26.00
N ALA A 247 9.35 28.29 24.82
CA ALA A 247 8.41 28.30 23.71
C ALA A 247 8.06 26.87 23.24
N ILE A 248 9.06 26.00 23.08
CA ILE A 248 8.84 24.59 22.72
C ILE A 248 8.07 23.86 23.81
N SER A 249 8.36 24.10 25.10
CA SER A 249 7.61 23.51 26.21
C SER A 249 6.13 23.93 26.19
N THR A 250 5.85 25.22 25.97
CA THR A 250 4.47 25.72 25.84
C THR A 250 3.74 25.12 24.64
N LEU A 251 4.41 25.01 23.48
CA LEU A 251 3.83 24.37 22.28
C LEU A 251 3.49 22.90 22.52
N ARG A 252 4.36 22.16 23.22
CA ARG A 252 4.13 20.76 23.55
C ARG A 252 3.02 20.56 24.57
N ALA A 253 2.92 21.42 25.57
CA ALA A 253 1.80 21.42 26.52
C ALA A 253 0.46 21.65 25.79
N ARG A 254 0.41 22.62 24.87
CA ARG A 254 -0.78 22.83 24.03
C ARG A 254 -1.08 21.62 23.16
N LYS A 255 -0.07 21.00 22.55
CA LYS A 255 -0.24 19.80 21.73
C LYS A 255 -0.83 18.63 22.52
N GLU A 256 -0.48 18.45 23.80
CA GLU A 256 -1.05 17.39 24.65
C GLU A 256 -2.58 17.53 24.80
N GLU A 257 -3.07 18.75 25.01
CA GLU A 257 -4.50 19.04 25.05
C GLU A 257 -5.19 18.69 23.72
N LEU A 258 -4.57 19.06 22.60
CA LEU A 258 -5.10 18.76 21.25
C LEU A 258 -5.08 17.24 20.97
N MET A 259 -4.05 16.53 21.43
CA MET A 259 -3.96 15.07 21.32
C MET A 259 -5.01 14.35 22.17
N GLN A 260 -5.50 14.96 23.25
CA GLN A 260 -6.61 14.41 24.03
C GLN A 260 -7.91 14.36 23.22
N GLU A 261 -8.18 15.36 22.37
CA GLU A 261 -9.31 15.34 21.43
C GLU A 261 -9.19 14.17 20.44
N VAL A 262 -7.99 13.99 19.85
CA VAL A 262 -7.68 12.88 18.94
C VAL A 262 -7.93 11.53 19.62
N TYR A 263 -7.39 11.32 20.83
CA TYR A 263 -7.58 10.09 21.59
C TYR A 263 -9.05 9.83 21.91
N THR A 264 -9.82 10.87 22.24
CA THR A 264 -11.26 10.75 22.53
C THR A 264 -12.02 10.24 21.30
N ILE A 265 -11.77 10.82 20.12
CA ILE A 265 -12.40 10.38 18.86
C ILE A 265 -12.02 8.93 18.55
N MET A 266 -10.73 8.58 18.66
CA MET A 266 -10.23 7.25 18.34
C MET A 266 -10.76 6.18 19.29
N SER A 267 -10.73 6.42 20.61
CA SER A 267 -11.23 5.46 21.60
C SER A 267 -12.74 5.24 21.49
N ALA A 268 -13.50 6.27 21.12
CA ALA A 268 -14.94 6.16 20.88
C ALA A 268 -15.30 5.33 19.63
N THR A 269 -14.43 5.30 18.62
CA THR A 269 -14.69 4.67 17.32
C THR A 269 -14.02 3.31 17.14
N LEU A 270 -12.88 3.09 17.78
CA LEU A 270 -12.07 1.86 17.68
C LEU A 270 -12.12 1.02 18.97
N GLY A 271 -12.58 1.59 20.09
CA GLY A 271 -12.47 1.00 21.41
C GLY A 271 -11.09 1.21 22.04
N VAL A 272 -10.97 0.99 23.35
CA VAL A 272 -9.72 1.18 24.09
C VAL A 272 -8.84 -0.08 23.97
N PRO A 273 -7.61 0.02 23.43
CA PRO A 273 -6.72 -1.14 23.33
C PRO A 273 -6.20 -1.55 24.72
N PRO A 274 -5.88 -2.86 24.93
CA PRO A 274 -5.17 -3.29 26.12
C PRO A 274 -3.81 -2.56 26.24
N LYS A 275 -3.46 -2.14 27.45
CA LYS A 275 -2.20 -1.41 27.66
C LYS A 275 -0.99 -2.33 27.40
N PRO A 276 0.11 -1.83 26.83
CA PRO A 276 1.31 -2.63 26.54
C PRO A 276 1.96 -3.32 27.75
N ASP A 277 1.72 -2.76 28.94
CA ASP A 277 2.22 -3.20 30.25
C ASP A 277 1.15 -3.93 31.08
N ALA A 278 -0.10 -3.98 30.62
CA ALA A 278 -1.16 -4.71 31.30
C ALA A 278 -1.23 -6.15 30.82
N THR A 279 -1.39 -7.07 31.77
CA THR A 279 -1.59 -8.49 31.48
C THR A 279 -2.95 -8.73 30.85
N PHE A 280 -3.00 -9.59 29.85
CA PHE A 280 -4.22 -10.21 29.33
C PHE A 280 -4.12 -11.73 29.40
N THR A 281 -5.27 -12.40 29.39
CA THR A 281 -5.37 -13.85 29.24
C THR A 281 -6.03 -14.15 27.90
N TRP A 282 -5.44 -15.06 27.14
CA TRP A 282 -6.01 -15.57 25.89
C TRP A 282 -6.11 -17.09 25.95
N GLU A 283 -7.33 -17.60 25.93
CA GLU A 283 -7.63 -19.03 25.90
C GLU A 283 -7.83 -19.49 24.45
N TYR A 284 -7.31 -20.68 24.13
CA TYR A 284 -7.39 -21.23 22.78
C TYR A 284 -7.35 -22.75 22.79
N TYR A 285 -7.71 -23.34 21.65
CA TYR A 285 -7.50 -24.76 21.39
C TYR A 285 -6.34 -24.94 20.41
N THR A 286 -5.48 -25.90 20.69
CA THR A 286 -4.48 -26.39 19.74
C THR A 286 -5.15 -27.17 18.59
N GLU A 287 -4.40 -27.48 17.54
CA GLU A 287 -4.86 -28.22 16.37
C GLU A 287 -5.42 -29.62 16.70
N ASP A 288 -4.96 -30.22 17.81
CA ASP A 288 -5.45 -31.49 18.35
C ASP A 288 -6.62 -31.33 19.35
N GLY A 289 -7.18 -30.12 19.47
CA GLY A 289 -8.35 -29.83 20.28
C GLY A 289 -8.10 -29.71 21.78
N LYS A 290 -6.84 -29.56 22.22
CA LYS A 290 -6.51 -29.38 23.64
C LYS A 290 -6.64 -27.93 24.06
N TYR A 291 -7.29 -27.70 25.20
CA TYR A 291 -7.34 -26.38 25.83
C TYR A 291 -5.93 -25.95 26.25
N ALA A 292 -5.60 -24.71 25.93
CA ALA A 292 -4.42 -24.02 26.38
C ALA A 292 -4.74 -22.55 26.66
N LYS A 293 -3.86 -21.89 27.41
CA LYS A 293 -3.95 -20.46 27.66
C LYS A 293 -2.59 -19.79 27.55
N TRP A 294 -2.62 -18.52 27.16
CA TRP A 294 -1.48 -17.63 27.23
C TRP A 294 -1.80 -16.47 28.18
N GLU A 295 -0.83 -16.07 29.00
CA GLU A 295 -0.99 -15.00 29.98
C GLU A 295 0.29 -14.16 30.02
N GLY A 296 0.14 -12.83 29.95
CA GLY A 296 1.23 -11.87 29.93
C GLY A 296 0.81 -10.55 29.30
N THR A 297 1.74 -9.65 29.04
CA THR A 297 1.47 -8.35 28.40
C THR A 297 1.63 -8.38 26.88
N PRO A 298 1.06 -7.44 26.11
CA PRO A 298 1.26 -7.36 24.66
C PRO A 298 2.74 -7.40 24.22
N VAL A 299 3.64 -6.74 24.98
CA VAL A 299 5.09 -6.76 24.72
C VAL A 299 5.70 -8.14 24.97
N GLN A 300 5.26 -8.84 26.02
CA GLN A 300 5.70 -10.20 26.30
C GLN A 300 5.21 -11.19 25.22
N PHE A 301 3.98 -11.01 24.72
CA PHE A 301 3.45 -11.81 23.62
C PHE A 301 4.32 -11.67 22.38
N TYR A 302 4.61 -10.44 21.96
CA TYR A 302 5.50 -10.17 20.82
C TYR A 302 6.86 -10.88 21.00
N LYS A 303 7.55 -10.65 22.11
CA LYS A 303 8.88 -11.24 22.37
C LYS A 303 8.87 -12.77 22.39
N ALA A 304 7.79 -13.39 22.85
CA ALA A 304 7.67 -14.85 22.91
C ALA A 304 7.57 -15.50 21.51
N PHE A 305 7.07 -14.77 20.51
CA PHE A 305 6.75 -15.31 19.18
C PHE A 305 7.55 -14.72 18.02
N THR A 306 8.59 -13.92 18.28
CA THR A 306 9.49 -13.36 17.26
C THR A 306 10.95 -13.72 17.49
N THR A 307 11.20 -14.94 18.00
CA THR A 307 12.53 -15.34 18.49
C THR A 307 13.51 -15.74 17.39
N LYS A 308 13.03 -16.31 16.28
CA LYS A 308 13.92 -16.82 15.22
C LYS A 308 14.23 -15.73 14.20
N TYR A 309 13.19 -15.02 13.75
CA TYR A 309 13.30 -13.96 12.77
C TYR A 309 12.58 -12.72 13.31
N SER A 310 13.26 -11.99 14.18
CA SER A 310 12.70 -10.79 14.82
C SER A 310 12.49 -9.68 13.77
N PRO A 311 11.34 -8.98 13.80
CA PRO A 311 11.12 -7.84 12.95
C PRO A 311 12.17 -6.73 13.10
N ALA A 312 12.68 -6.49 14.30
CA ALA A 312 13.70 -5.48 14.57
C ALA A 312 15.06 -5.79 13.91
N GLU A 313 15.36 -7.07 13.72
CA GLU A 313 16.57 -7.60 13.06
C GLU A 313 16.37 -7.82 11.55
N SER A 314 15.24 -7.37 11.02
CA SER A 314 14.92 -7.39 9.59
C SER A 314 14.97 -5.97 9.03
N PHE A 315 15.30 -5.86 7.75
CA PHE A 315 15.38 -4.59 7.05
C PHE A 315 14.87 -4.70 5.63
N SER A 316 14.55 -3.53 5.06
CA SER A 316 14.01 -3.41 3.71
C SER A 316 15.12 -3.41 2.68
N LEU A 317 15.10 -4.39 1.78
CA LEU A 317 15.76 -4.28 0.48
C LEU A 317 14.78 -3.61 -0.48
N ILE A 318 15.24 -2.61 -1.23
CA ILE A 318 14.44 -1.99 -2.29
C ILE A 318 15.10 -2.16 -3.65
N ASN A 319 14.31 -2.06 -4.71
CA ASN A 319 14.81 -1.84 -6.07
C ASN A 319 14.27 -0.52 -6.59
N ASP A 320 15.09 0.52 -6.46
CA ASP A 320 14.87 1.84 -7.02
C ASP A 320 15.92 2.13 -8.11
N PRO A 321 15.60 1.88 -9.39
CA PRO A 321 16.54 2.05 -10.50
C PRO A 321 16.85 3.51 -10.83
N ARG A 322 16.26 4.49 -10.13
CA ARG A 322 16.61 5.92 -10.25
C ARG A 322 17.90 6.27 -9.52
N ASN A 323 18.31 5.40 -8.59
CA ASN A 323 19.31 5.67 -7.56
C ASN A 323 20.39 4.57 -7.57
N ASP A 324 21.59 4.89 -7.07
CA ASP A 324 22.69 3.93 -7.01
C ASP A 324 22.33 2.71 -6.14
N TYR A 325 22.73 1.52 -6.58
CA TYR A 325 22.63 0.30 -5.78
C TYR A 325 23.75 0.24 -4.73
N GLY A 326 23.56 -0.59 -3.70
CA GLY A 326 24.54 -0.78 -2.62
C GLY A 326 24.64 0.40 -1.66
N LYS A 327 23.66 1.31 -1.64
CA LYS A 327 23.56 2.44 -0.72
C LYS A 327 22.33 2.35 0.17
N LEU A 328 22.43 3.01 1.33
CA LEU A 328 21.33 3.15 2.28
C LEU A 328 20.57 4.44 1.98
N TYR A 329 19.24 4.35 1.96
CA TYR A 329 18.33 5.48 1.70
C TYR A 329 17.33 5.65 2.84
N THR A 330 16.85 6.87 2.99
CA THR A 330 15.72 7.23 3.86
C THR A 330 14.88 8.30 3.16
N VAL A 331 13.61 8.41 3.52
CA VAL A 331 12.71 9.47 3.02
C VAL A 331 12.53 10.48 4.14
N ASP A 332 12.76 11.75 3.85
CA ASP A 332 12.65 12.81 4.84
C ASP A 332 11.23 12.89 5.42
N LYS A 333 11.14 13.13 6.73
CA LYS A 333 9.88 13.24 7.48
C LYS A 333 8.90 12.05 7.34
N LEU A 334 9.34 10.89 6.84
CA LEU A 334 8.51 9.68 6.80
C LEU A 334 8.63 8.92 8.13
N GLY A 335 7.54 8.86 8.90
CA GLY A 335 7.51 8.16 10.18
C GLY A 335 6.12 8.12 10.81
N ASN A 336 6.04 7.43 11.96
CA ASN A 336 4.83 7.37 12.78
C ASN A 336 5.09 7.72 14.25
N ILE A 337 6.13 7.16 14.89
CA ILE A 337 6.48 7.48 16.28
C ILE A 337 7.54 8.58 16.30
N TRP A 338 7.29 9.67 17.02
CA TRP A 338 8.24 10.76 17.18
C TRP A 338 9.49 10.29 17.95
N GLY A 339 10.68 10.49 17.37
CA GLY A 339 11.93 9.93 17.91
C GLY A 339 12.09 8.42 17.70
N GLY A 340 11.17 7.78 16.97
CA GLY A 340 11.28 6.37 16.60
C GLY A 340 12.35 6.12 15.54
N ARG A 341 12.52 4.84 15.19
CA ARG A 341 13.43 4.41 14.14
C ARG A 341 13.03 5.05 12.80
N PRO A 342 13.99 5.65 12.05
CA PRO A 342 13.72 6.17 10.72
C PRO A 342 13.47 5.03 9.74
N VAL A 343 12.74 5.31 8.66
CA VAL A 343 12.56 4.34 7.57
C VAL A 343 13.86 4.22 6.79
N LEU A 344 14.37 3.00 6.66
CA LEU A 344 15.66 2.71 6.03
C LEU A 344 15.51 1.67 4.92
N TYR A 345 16.17 1.93 3.81
CA TYR A 345 16.17 1.07 2.64
C TYR A 345 17.59 0.79 2.14
N VAL A 346 17.94 -0.48 1.96
CA VAL A 346 19.14 -0.85 1.21
C VAL A 346 18.76 -1.01 -0.25
N ASN A 347 19.20 -0.10 -1.12
CA ASN A 347 18.91 -0.20 -2.55
C ASN A 347 19.74 -1.31 -3.18
N SER A 348 19.09 -2.22 -3.92
CA SER A 348 19.68 -3.44 -4.46
C SER A 348 19.14 -3.73 -5.86
N GLU A 349 19.90 -4.52 -6.61
CA GLU A 349 19.46 -5.07 -7.88
C GLU A 349 18.25 -5.99 -7.69
N ILE A 350 17.37 -6.02 -8.68
CA ILE A 350 16.10 -6.75 -8.58
C ILE A 350 16.29 -8.27 -8.39
N ASP A 351 17.36 -8.82 -8.96
CA ASP A 351 17.72 -10.23 -8.79
C ASP A 351 18.13 -10.55 -7.35
N GLU A 352 18.77 -9.63 -6.64
CA GLU A 352 19.12 -9.81 -5.22
C GLU A 352 17.86 -9.88 -4.34
N LEU A 353 16.81 -9.11 -4.67
CA LEU A 353 15.52 -9.20 -3.99
C LEU A 353 14.88 -10.59 -4.21
N LYS A 354 14.86 -11.07 -5.47
CA LYS A 354 14.35 -12.43 -5.80
C LYS A 354 15.13 -13.52 -5.06
N GLN A 355 16.46 -13.42 -4.99
CA GLN A 355 17.30 -14.38 -4.27
C GLN A 355 17.11 -14.32 -2.76
N ALA A 356 16.91 -13.14 -2.17
CA ALA A 356 16.57 -13.00 -0.76
C ALA A 356 15.24 -13.72 -0.42
N ILE A 357 14.26 -13.66 -1.32
CA ILE A 357 12.99 -14.41 -1.17
C ILE A 357 13.26 -15.92 -1.22
N VAL A 358 13.99 -16.41 -2.23
CA VAL A 358 14.30 -17.85 -2.35
C VAL A 358 14.99 -18.37 -1.08
N ARG A 359 15.99 -17.64 -0.55
CA ARG A 359 16.66 -17.98 0.71
C ARG A 359 15.68 -18.03 1.89
N SER A 360 14.79 -17.05 1.98
CA SER A 360 13.81 -16.94 3.07
C SER A 360 12.78 -18.06 3.04
N ILE A 361 12.19 -18.34 1.87
CA ILE A 361 11.21 -19.43 1.72
C ILE A 361 11.84 -20.79 2.00
N LYS A 362 13.05 -21.05 1.48
CA LYS A 362 13.80 -22.29 1.81
C LYS A 362 14.13 -22.41 3.30
N ALA A 363 14.27 -21.29 4.01
CA ALA A 363 14.48 -21.25 5.46
C ALA A 363 13.17 -21.30 6.28
N GLY A 364 12.02 -21.48 5.61
CA GLY A 364 10.69 -21.55 6.20
C GLY A 364 10.13 -20.20 6.64
N GLN A 365 10.64 -19.09 6.11
CA GLN A 365 10.25 -17.73 6.48
C GLN A 365 9.46 -17.06 5.34
N PRO A 366 8.17 -16.74 5.54
CA PRO A 366 7.42 -15.93 4.58
C PRO A 366 7.97 -14.51 4.51
N VAL A 367 7.78 -13.84 3.36
CA VAL A 367 8.43 -12.56 3.06
C VAL A 367 7.39 -11.46 2.85
N PHE A 368 7.47 -10.41 3.66
CA PHE A 368 6.77 -9.16 3.39
C PHE A 368 7.37 -8.52 2.13
N PHE A 369 6.52 -8.02 1.23
CA PHE A 369 6.96 -7.22 0.10
C PHE A 369 5.97 -6.09 -0.21
N GLY A 370 6.49 -5.03 -0.82
CA GLY A 370 5.74 -3.86 -1.27
C GLY A 370 5.83 -3.71 -2.78
N CYS A 371 4.71 -3.41 -3.42
CA CYS A 371 4.57 -3.38 -4.88
C CYS A 371 3.51 -2.37 -5.35
N ASP A 372 3.41 -2.19 -6.66
CA ASP A 372 2.27 -1.50 -7.29
C ASP A 372 1.21 -2.51 -7.73
N VAL A 373 0.32 -2.91 -6.81
CA VAL A 373 -0.63 -4.00 -7.04
C VAL A 373 -1.67 -3.68 -8.11
N GLY A 374 -1.89 -2.40 -8.45
CA GLY A 374 -2.87 -1.98 -9.45
C GLY A 374 -2.40 -2.17 -10.89
N GLN A 375 -1.09 -2.33 -11.10
CA GLN A 375 -0.47 -2.46 -12.41
C GLN A 375 -0.51 -3.92 -12.88
N PHE A 376 -1.07 -4.17 -14.07
CA PHE A 376 -1.10 -5.50 -14.71
C PHE A 376 -1.46 -6.67 -13.75
N SER A 377 -2.45 -6.43 -12.89
CA SER A 377 -2.92 -7.39 -11.90
C SER A 377 -4.44 -7.56 -12.00
N ASN A 378 -4.90 -8.80 -11.87
CA ASN A 378 -6.31 -9.15 -11.76
C ASN A 378 -6.52 -10.05 -10.55
N THR A 379 -7.08 -9.46 -9.49
CA THR A 379 -7.38 -10.13 -8.21
C THR A 379 -8.84 -10.57 -8.11
N GLY A 380 -9.54 -10.70 -9.25
CA GLY A 380 -10.89 -11.24 -9.33
C GLY A 380 -10.97 -12.66 -8.80
N LYS A 381 -12.16 -13.04 -8.34
CA LYS A 381 -12.44 -14.36 -7.77
C LYS A 381 -12.05 -15.46 -8.76
N ASP A 382 -11.28 -16.43 -8.27
CA ASP A 382 -10.73 -17.57 -9.02
C ASP A 382 -9.75 -17.21 -10.16
N VAL A 383 -9.29 -15.95 -10.24
CA VAL A 383 -8.28 -15.50 -11.23
C VAL A 383 -6.92 -15.33 -10.56
N GLY A 384 -6.74 -14.24 -9.81
CA GLY A 384 -5.53 -13.97 -9.00
C GLY A 384 -4.21 -13.98 -9.77
N ILE A 385 -4.12 -13.24 -10.89
CA ILE A 385 -2.93 -13.20 -11.76
C ILE A 385 -2.26 -11.84 -11.70
N MET A 386 -0.93 -11.84 -11.52
CA MET A 386 -0.07 -10.66 -11.60
C MET A 386 0.99 -10.93 -12.67
N ASP A 387 0.72 -10.51 -13.90
CA ASP A 387 1.60 -10.75 -15.06
C ASP A 387 1.49 -9.63 -16.09
N ILE A 388 2.64 -9.14 -16.58
CA ILE A 388 2.69 -8.02 -17.54
C ILE A 388 2.09 -8.39 -18.90
N ASP A 389 2.11 -9.69 -19.23
CA ASP A 389 1.57 -10.23 -20.48
C ASP A 389 0.05 -10.53 -20.37
N TYR A 390 -0.57 -10.29 -19.20
CA TYR A 390 -1.97 -10.66 -18.97
C TYR A 390 -2.99 -9.74 -19.66
N PHE A 391 -2.64 -8.46 -19.90
CA PHE A 391 -3.54 -7.48 -20.53
C PHE A 391 -3.07 -7.12 -21.94
N GLU A 392 -3.98 -7.20 -22.92
CA GLU A 392 -3.68 -7.03 -24.35
C GLU A 392 -3.91 -5.59 -24.84
N TYR A 393 -3.55 -4.58 -24.03
CA TYR A 393 -3.81 -3.17 -24.35
C TYR A 393 -3.10 -2.70 -25.62
N GLU A 394 -1.83 -3.07 -25.80
CA GLU A 394 -1.05 -2.70 -26.99
C GLU A 394 -1.69 -3.24 -28.27
N GLN A 395 -2.17 -4.49 -28.24
CA GLN A 395 -2.85 -5.12 -29.38
C GLN A 395 -4.20 -4.45 -29.68
N ALA A 396 -4.96 -4.09 -28.64
CA ALA A 396 -6.29 -3.50 -28.79
C ALA A 396 -6.26 -2.07 -29.36
N PHE A 397 -5.25 -1.28 -29.02
CA PHE A 397 -5.21 0.16 -29.35
C PHE A 397 -4.08 0.56 -30.31
N ASN A 398 -3.24 -0.38 -30.75
CA ASN A 398 -2.04 -0.09 -31.56
C ASN A 398 -1.10 0.91 -30.89
N VAL A 399 -0.92 0.78 -29.58
CA VAL A 399 -0.03 1.62 -28.79
C VAL A 399 1.11 0.79 -28.20
N THR A 400 2.11 1.47 -27.63
CA THR A 400 3.18 0.84 -26.87
C THR A 400 3.26 1.45 -25.48
N LEU A 401 3.31 0.61 -24.44
CA LEU A 401 3.43 0.97 -23.04
C LEU A 401 4.90 0.80 -22.60
N GLY A 402 5.76 1.68 -23.11
CA GLY A 402 7.23 1.51 -23.06
C GLY A 402 7.98 2.20 -21.91
N LEU A 403 7.29 2.74 -20.89
CA LEU A 403 7.98 3.41 -19.78
C LEU A 403 8.82 2.39 -19.00
N THR A 404 10.07 2.73 -18.69
CA THR A 404 10.91 1.94 -17.77
C THR A 404 10.44 2.11 -16.32
N LYS A 405 10.84 1.20 -15.42
CA LYS A 405 10.55 1.29 -13.98
C LYS A 405 11.03 2.61 -13.37
N ALA A 406 12.23 3.08 -13.72
CA ALA A 406 12.76 4.36 -13.27
C ALA A 406 11.89 5.54 -13.74
N GLN A 407 11.52 5.55 -15.03
CA GLN A 407 10.66 6.60 -15.59
C GLN A 407 9.29 6.61 -14.92
N ARG A 408 8.66 5.45 -14.69
CA ARG A 408 7.36 5.39 -14.01
C ARG A 408 7.41 5.99 -12.60
N LEU A 409 8.49 5.74 -11.84
CA LEU A 409 8.72 6.37 -10.54
C LEU A 409 8.93 7.89 -10.67
N GLN A 410 9.69 8.35 -11.66
CA GLN A 410 9.98 9.77 -11.88
C GLN A 410 8.76 10.58 -12.34
N THR A 411 7.88 9.98 -13.15
CA THR A 411 6.72 10.65 -13.74
C THR A 411 5.42 10.41 -12.97
N ASN A 412 5.52 9.90 -11.74
CA ASN A 412 4.37 9.59 -10.86
C ASN A 412 3.40 8.52 -11.40
N GLU A 413 3.78 7.72 -12.41
CA GLU A 413 2.95 6.66 -12.97
C GLU A 413 2.89 5.42 -12.07
N SER A 414 3.99 5.09 -11.39
CA SER A 414 4.03 3.96 -10.47
C SER A 414 4.72 4.33 -9.16
N ALA A 415 4.28 3.68 -8.10
CA ALA A 415 4.85 3.79 -6.76
C ALA A 415 4.48 2.53 -5.97
N MET A 416 5.06 2.37 -4.79
CA MET A 416 4.67 1.28 -3.90
C MET A 416 3.29 1.58 -3.30
N THR A 417 2.24 0.87 -3.72
CA THR A 417 0.85 1.15 -3.33
C THR A 417 0.30 0.14 -2.33
N HIS A 418 0.81 -1.09 -2.30
CA HIS A 418 0.25 -2.16 -1.46
C HIS A 418 1.34 -3.11 -0.96
N ALA A 419 1.09 -3.71 0.20
CA ALA A 419 1.98 -4.67 0.84
C ALA A 419 1.29 -6.03 1.01
N MET A 420 2.01 -7.11 0.69
CA MET A 420 1.51 -8.49 0.72
C MET A 420 2.60 -9.44 1.23
N VAL A 421 2.31 -10.74 1.27
CA VAL A 421 3.24 -11.77 1.74
C VAL A 421 3.53 -12.79 0.64
N ILE A 422 4.80 -13.07 0.38
CA ILE A 422 5.21 -14.22 -0.43
C ILE A 422 5.35 -15.43 0.49
N SER A 423 4.61 -16.50 0.19
CA SER A 423 4.58 -17.74 0.97
C SER A 423 5.12 -18.96 0.22
N ALA A 424 5.30 -18.87 -1.11
CA ALA A 424 5.92 -19.92 -1.91
C ALA A 424 6.61 -19.34 -3.15
N VAL A 425 7.56 -20.09 -3.69
CA VAL A 425 8.23 -19.79 -4.97
C VAL A 425 8.33 -21.06 -5.82
N HIS A 426 8.23 -20.87 -7.13
CA HIS A 426 8.65 -21.90 -8.08
C HIS A 426 10.04 -21.56 -8.59
N VAL A 427 11.00 -22.41 -8.27
CA VAL A 427 12.40 -22.27 -8.70
C VAL A 427 12.63 -23.20 -9.87
N ASP A 428 13.14 -22.67 -10.98
CA ASP A 428 13.57 -23.49 -12.10
C ASP A 428 14.79 -24.34 -11.68
N GLU A 429 14.68 -25.66 -11.84
CA GLU A 429 15.68 -26.60 -11.34
C GLU A 429 17.02 -26.51 -12.08
N THR A 430 17.02 -26.02 -13.32
CA THR A 430 18.22 -25.93 -14.15
C THR A 430 19.03 -24.67 -13.83
N THR A 431 18.34 -23.55 -13.63
CA THR A 431 18.96 -22.23 -13.44
C THR A 431 19.03 -21.81 -11.97
N GLY A 432 18.25 -22.43 -11.10
CA GLY A 432 18.12 -22.04 -9.70
C GLY A 432 17.40 -20.70 -9.47
N ARG A 433 16.76 -20.13 -10.51
CA ARG A 433 16.07 -18.84 -10.44
C ARG A 433 14.58 -19.02 -10.17
N ALA A 434 13.98 -18.07 -9.45
CA ALA A 434 12.54 -18.03 -9.23
C ALA A 434 11.83 -17.55 -10.51
N VAL A 435 10.84 -18.30 -10.98
CA VAL A 435 10.06 -17.98 -12.19
C VAL A 435 8.63 -17.52 -11.89
N ARG A 436 8.11 -17.84 -10.69
CA ARG A 436 6.83 -17.31 -10.17
C ARG A 436 6.73 -17.44 -8.65
N PHE A 437 5.87 -16.61 -8.07
CA PHE A 437 5.72 -16.43 -6.63
C PHE A 437 4.25 -16.62 -6.23
N LYS A 438 4.02 -17.24 -5.07
CA LYS A 438 2.70 -17.34 -4.45
C LYS A 438 2.53 -16.20 -3.46
N VAL A 439 1.52 -15.37 -3.70
CA VAL A 439 1.26 -14.16 -2.93
C VAL A 439 0.01 -14.36 -2.10
N GLU A 440 0.15 -14.27 -0.78
CA GLU A 440 -0.95 -14.17 0.17
C GLU A 440 -1.37 -12.70 0.29
N ASN A 441 -2.63 -12.41 -0.04
CA ASN A 441 -3.21 -11.09 0.05
C ASN A 441 -4.10 -10.95 1.30
N SER A 442 -4.50 -9.71 1.61
CA SER A 442 -5.36 -9.36 2.75
C SER A 442 -6.71 -8.79 2.31
N TRP A 443 -7.31 -9.34 1.25
CA TRP A 443 -8.63 -8.91 0.71
C TRP A 443 -9.73 -9.96 0.88
N GLY A 444 -9.50 -10.96 1.74
CA GLY A 444 -10.42 -12.08 1.95
C GLY A 444 -10.26 -13.20 0.94
N ASP A 445 -10.99 -14.28 1.16
CA ASP A 445 -10.92 -15.52 0.38
C ASP A 445 -11.62 -15.44 -0.98
N GLU A 446 -12.46 -14.44 -1.21
CA GLU A 446 -13.10 -14.20 -2.52
C GLU A 446 -12.20 -13.46 -3.51
N SER A 447 -11.04 -12.95 -3.08
CA SER A 447 -10.07 -12.31 -3.96
C SER A 447 -9.03 -13.32 -4.44
N GLY A 448 -8.71 -13.27 -5.73
CA GLY A 448 -7.81 -14.22 -6.36
C GLY A 448 -8.29 -15.67 -6.20
N VAL A 449 -7.35 -16.61 -6.07
CA VAL A 449 -7.64 -18.02 -5.82
C VAL A 449 -7.59 -18.27 -4.31
N LYS A 450 -8.76 -18.19 -3.65
CA LYS A 450 -8.91 -18.36 -2.19
C LYS A 450 -8.01 -17.41 -1.38
N GLY A 451 -7.93 -16.14 -1.77
CA GLY A 451 -7.07 -15.13 -1.13
C GLY A 451 -5.63 -15.07 -1.62
N PHE A 452 -5.25 -15.93 -2.58
CA PHE A 452 -3.90 -15.99 -3.11
C PHE A 452 -3.83 -15.56 -4.58
N ASN A 453 -2.74 -14.88 -4.92
CA ASN A 453 -2.38 -14.56 -6.30
C ASN A 453 -1.13 -15.36 -6.72
N VAL A 454 -0.96 -15.54 -8.03
CA VAL A 454 0.28 -15.96 -8.66
C VAL A 454 0.92 -14.75 -9.35
N MET A 455 2.21 -14.55 -9.08
CA MET A 455 2.97 -13.43 -9.62
C MET A 455 4.11 -13.92 -10.50
N SER A 456 4.20 -13.42 -11.73
CA SER A 456 5.27 -13.78 -12.67
C SER A 456 6.58 -13.11 -12.27
N GLU A 457 7.72 -13.69 -12.69
CA GLU A 457 9.01 -13.03 -12.55
C GLU A 457 9.02 -11.66 -13.26
N LYS A 458 8.45 -11.57 -14.46
CA LYS A 458 8.41 -10.31 -15.22
C LYS A 458 7.63 -9.22 -14.47
N TRP A 459 6.51 -9.60 -13.84
CA TRP A 459 5.73 -8.66 -13.02
C TRP A 459 6.53 -8.23 -11.79
N PHE A 460 7.21 -9.17 -11.12
CA PHE A 460 8.10 -8.86 -10.02
C PHE A 460 9.12 -7.80 -10.43
N ASP A 461 9.77 -7.97 -11.59
CA ASP A 461 10.81 -7.08 -12.05
C ASP A 461 10.29 -5.64 -12.25
N GLN A 462 9.06 -5.50 -12.76
CA GLN A 462 8.49 -4.20 -13.11
C GLN A 462 7.81 -3.47 -11.95
N PHE A 463 7.16 -4.20 -11.03
CA PHE A 463 6.21 -3.61 -10.08
C PHE A 463 6.44 -3.97 -8.62
N VAL A 464 7.42 -4.83 -8.29
CA VAL A 464 7.89 -5.00 -6.90
C VAL A 464 9.00 -4.00 -6.60
N TYR A 465 8.87 -3.28 -5.49
CA TYR A 465 9.82 -2.24 -5.09
C TYR A 465 10.55 -2.55 -3.79
N GLN A 466 9.96 -3.37 -2.91
CA GLN A 466 10.51 -3.66 -1.59
C GLN A 466 10.31 -5.12 -1.22
N VAL A 467 11.31 -5.72 -0.59
CA VAL A 467 11.18 -6.98 0.17
C VAL A 467 11.85 -6.81 1.52
N VAL A 468 11.29 -7.41 2.56
CA VAL A 468 11.88 -7.38 3.90
C VAL A 468 12.57 -8.71 4.17
N VAL A 469 13.83 -8.63 4.58
CA VAL A 469 14.65 -9.81 4.86
C VAL A 469 15.26 -9.72 6.25
N HIS A 470 15.31 -10.85 6.94
CA HIS A 470 16.03 -10.94 8.21
C HIS A 470 17.55 -10.91 7.96
N ARG A 471 18.32 -10.23 8.82
CA ARG A 471 19.78 -10.07 8.65
C ARG A 471 20.53 -11.37 8.42
N SER A 472 20.09 -12.48 9.03
CA SER A 472 20.75 -13.79 8.88
C SER A 472 20.51 -14.46 7.53
N LEU A 473 19.60 -13.91 6.71
CA LEU A 473 19.22 -14.40 5.39
C LEU A 473 19.62 -13.40 4.27
N ALA A 474 20.10 -12.22 4.65
CA ALA A 474 20.68 -11.23 3.75
C ALA A 474 22.15 -11.56 3.43
N THR A 475 22.69 -10.94 2.37
CA THR A 475 24.13 -11.02 2.09
C THR A 475 24.93 -10.19 3.09
N LYS A 476 26.22 -10.48 3.27
CA LYS A 476 27.09 -9.73 4.19
C LYS A 476 27.20 -8.27 3.78
N GLU A 477 27.20 -8.03 2.47
CA GLU A 477 27.28 -6.71 1.86
C GLU A 477 26.02 -5.89 2.16
N GLN A 478 24.83 -6.50 2.02
CA GLN A 478 23.56 -5.86 2.37
C GLN A 478 23.49 -5.48 3.85
N VAL A 479 23.90 -6.38 4.74
CA VAL A 479 23.97 -6.12 6.19
C VAL A 479 24.93 -4.99 6.49
N LYS A 480 26.12 -5.00 5.87
CA LYS A 480 27.12 -3.93 6.03
C LYS A 480 26.58 -2.56 5.59
N VAL A 481 25.86 -2.48 4.47
CA VAL A 481 25.25 -1.22 4.00
C VAL A 481 24.20 -0.74 5.00
N PHE A 482 23.34 -1.64 5.46
CA PHE A 482 22.32 -1.33 6.46
C PHE A 482 22.94 -0.80 7.78
N GLU A 483 23.99 -1.44 8.27
CA GLU A 483 24.67 -1.09 9.53
C GLU A 483 25.60 0.14 9.41
N SER A 484 25.92 0.58 8.19
CA SER A 484 26.84 1.72 7.97
C SER A 484 26.34 3.03 8.58
N GLY A 485 25.02 3.23 8.65
CA GLY A 485 24.37 4.47 9.09
C GLY A 485 24.49 5.65 8.11
N GLU A 486 25.32 5.55 7.07
CA GLU A 486 25.49 6.58 6.04
C GLU A 486 24.35 6.49 5.02
N LYS A 487 23.35 7.36 5.18
CA LYS A 487 22.12 7.33 4.37
C LYS A 487 21.99 8.54 3.45
N VAL A 488 21.52 8.29 2.24
CA VAL A 488 21.05 9.32 1.31
C VAL A 488 19.61 9.68 1.69
N VAL A 489 19.34 10.97 1.87
CA VAL A 489 18.02 11.47 2.24
C VAL A 489 17.26 11.89 0.99
N LEU A 490 16.15 11.20 0.71
CA LEU A 490 15.22 11.53 -0.36
C LEU A 490 14.18 12.56 0.14
N PRO A 491 13.62 13.41 -0.73
CA PRO A 491 12.58 14.37 -0.34
C PRO A 491 11.34 13.69 0.26
N ALA A 492 10.61 14.40 1.13
CA ALA A 492 9.43 13.85 1.82
C ALA A 492 8.35 13.28 0.88
N TRP A 493 8.25 13.82 -0.34
CA TRP A 493 7.31 13.40 -1.38
C TRP A 493 7.85 12.34 -2.34
N ASP A 494 8.99 11.70 -2.04
CA ASP A 494 9.54 10.65 -2.91
C ASP A 494 8.60 9.43 -2.99
N PRO A 495 8.37 8.84 -4.18
CA PRO A 495 7.46 7.69 -4.36
C PRO A 495 7.88 6.43 -3.59
N MET A 496 9.14 6.32 -3.15
CA MET A 496 9.57 5.19 -2.31
C MET A 496 9.01 5.25 -0.88
N GLY A 497 8.34 6.35 -0.49
CA GLY A 497 7.60 6.44 0.77
C GLY A 497 6.15 5.97 0.72
N ALA A 498 5.55 5.79 -0.47
CA ALA A 498 4.10 5.89 -0.71
C ALA A 498 3.21 4.68 -0.34
N LEU A 499 3.67 3.72 0.48
CA LEU A 499 2.91 2.51 0.79
C LEU A 499 1.49 2.80 1.28
N ALA A 500 0.48 2.40 0.50
CA ALA A 500 -0.96 2.66 0.72
C ALA A 500 -1.32 4.14 0.97
N VAL A 501 -0.58 5.07 0.36
CA VAL A 501 -0.85 6.51 0.39
C VAL A 501 -1.68 6.96 -0.82
N ARG A 502 -1.72 6.15 -1.90
CA ARG A 502 -2.55 6.42 -3.08
C ARG A 502 -3.83 5.59 -3.04
N ASP A 503 -4.81 6.05 -2.28
CA ASP A 503 -6.19 5.85 -2.68
C ASP A 503 -6.48 6.88 -3.79
N ILE A 504 -6.08 6.58 -5.03
CA ILE A 504 -6.85 7.13 -6.15
C ILE A 504 -8.17 6.39 -6.07
N PRO A 505 -9.30 7.06 -5.78
CA PRO A 505 -10.56 6.36 -5.65
C PRO A 505 -10.95 5.84 -7.03
N HIS A 506 -10.62 4.57 -7.31
CA HIS A 506 -11.14 3.87 -8.49
C HIS A 506 -12.65 3.60 -8.37
N ASP A 507 -13.25 3.81 -7.20
CA ASP A 507 -14.66 3.49 -6.92
C ASP A 507 -15.57 4.68 -6.58
N LEU A 508 -15.11 5.94 -6.64
CA LEU A 508 -16.04 7.07 -6.39
C LEU A 508 -17.04 7.32 -7.53
N PHE A 509 -16.90 6.66 -8.68
CA PHE A 509 -17.87 6.79 -9.79
C PHE A 509 -18.98 5.71 -9.77
N THR A 510 -18.85 4.65 -8.97
CA THR A 510 -19.78 3.52 -9.01
C THR A 510 -20.93 3.64 -7.99
N CYS A 511 -20.83 4.52 -6.99
CA CYS A 511 -21.87 4.72 -5.97
C CYS A 511 -22.99 5.72 -6.34
N LEU A 512 -23.03 6.25 -7.57
CA LEU A 512 -24.11 7.17 -8.01
C LEU A 512 -25.17 6.53 -8.93
N PHE A 513 -25.10 5.23 -9.22
CA PHE A 513 -26.06 4.57 -10.12
C PHE A 513 -26.57 3.20 -9.66
N VAL A 514 -26.68 2.97 -8.36
CA VAL A 514 -27.44 1.82 -7.82
C VAL A 514 -28.50 2.30 -6.83
N ASP A 515 -29.42 3.15 -7.30
CA ASP A 515 -30.82 3.07 -6.88
C ASP A 515 -31.76 3.83 -7.85
N ARG A 516 -32.02 3.23 -9.02
CA ARG A 516 -33.03 3.74 -9.98
C ARG A 516 -34.46 3.27 -9.63
N ARG A 517 -34.83 3.17 -8.34
CA ARG A 517 -36.22 2.88 -7.94
C ARG A 517 -36.83 3.84 -6.91
N VAL A 518 -36.13 4.91 -6.50
CA VAL A 518 -36.70 5.91 -5.56
C VAL A 518 -36.91 7.30 -6.21
N ALA A 519 -36.39 7.55 -7.41
CA ALA A 519 -36.46 8.86 -8.07
C ALA A 519 -37.63 9.06 -9.06
N VAL A 520 -38.83 8.51 -8.78
CA VAL A 520 -40.04 8.74 -9.62
C VAL A 520 -41.23 9.31 -8.81
N VAL A 521 -41.11 9.52 -7.50
CA VAL A 521 -42.25 9.98 -6.66
C VAL A 521 -42.16 11.46 -6.24
N LEU A 522 -41.13 12.21 -6.65
CA LEU A 522 -40.91 13.60 -6.19
C LEU A 522 -40.87 14.67 -7.29
N LEU A 523 -41.45 14.39 -8.47
CA LEU A 523 -41.49 15.33 -9.60
C LEU A 523 -42.89 15.43 -10.26
N LEU A 524 -43.96 15.30 -9.46
CA LEU A 524 -45.35 15.47 -9.91
C LEU A 524 -46.23 16.28 -8.93
N ASN A 525 -45.68 17.28 -8.25
CA ASN A 525 -46.47 18.15 -7.35
C ASN A 525 -46.06 19.62 -7.40
N PHE A 526 -45.90 20.19 -8.59
CA PHE A 526 -45.83 21.64 -8.76
C PHE A 526 -46.39 22.05 -10.13
N GLU A 527 -47.69 21.86 -10.31
CA GLU A 527 -48.52 22.68 -11.19
C GLU A 527 -50.00 22.37 -10.91
N PHE A 528 -50.86 23.38 -11.05
CA PHE A 528 -52.30 23.43 -10.76
C PHE A 528 -52.73 23.81 -9.34
N LEU A 529 -52.72 25.14 -9.11
CA LEU A 529 -53.68 25.80 -8.24
C LEU A 529 -54.45 26.83 -9.08
N LEU A 530 -55.64 26.47 -9.57
CA LEU A 530 -56.68 27.42 -10.01
C LEU A 530 -58.04 26.70 -10.12
N LEU A 531 -59.01 27.22 -9.37
CA LEU A 531 -60.47 27.13 -9.54
C LEU A 531 -61.20 25.84 -9.12
N SER A 532 -61.65 25.88 -7.85
CA SER A 532 -63.03 25.60 -7.37
C SER A 532 -64.02 24.86 -8.30
N THR A 533 -64.55 23.70 -7.85
CA THR A 533 -65.95 23.53 -7.36
C THR A 533 -66.39 22.04 -7.24
N PHE A 534 -67.26 21.78 -6.24
CA PHE A 534 -68.21 20.66 -6.03
C PHE A 534 -67.78 19.25 -5.49
N HIS A 535 -68.12 19.04 -4.20
CA HIS A 535 -68.90 17.95 -3.56
C HIS A 535 -69.06 16.54 -4.23
N VAL A 536 -68.43 15.51 -3.62
CA VAL A 536 -68.93 14.21 -3.03
C VAL A 536 -70.32 13.68 -3.49
N PRO A 537 -70.66 12.34 -3.60
CA PRO A 537 -70.07 11.13 -2.94
C PRO A 537 -70.05 9.73 -3.67
N TYR A 538 -69.52 8.73 -2.92
CA TYR A 538 -69.91 7.30 -2.75
C TYR A 538 -69.76 6.27 -3.89
N LEU A 539 -68.98 5.21 -3.63
CA LEU A 539 -69.42 3.80 -3.67
C LEU A 539 -68.33 2.83 -3.14
N GLU A 540 -68.70 2.03 -2.15
CA GLU A 540 -68.01 0.83 -1.65
C GLU A 540 -68.14 -0.34 -2.66
N VAL A 541 -67.26 -1.34 -2.56
CA VAL A 541 -67.57 -2.77 -2.27
C VAL A 541 -66.39 -3.69 -2.68
N ASP A 542 -65.85 -4.36 -1.66
CA ASP A 542 -65.31 -5.73 -1.52
C ASP A 542 -64.47 -6.45 -2.60
N GLY A 543 -63.40 -7.12 -2.13
CA GLY A 543 -63.10 -8.50 -2.59
C GLY A 543 -61.65 -9.01 -2.61
N PHE A 544 -61.24 -9.68 -1.52
CA PHE A 544 -60.30 -10.81 -1.40
C PHE A 544 -58.74 -10.63 -1.37
N PRO A 545 -58.01 -11.54 -0.65
CA PRO A 545 -56.77 -11.24 0.08
C PRO A 545 -55.55 -12.14 -0.36
N PRO A 546 -54.52 -12.40 0.49
CA PRO A 546 -53.12 -12.12 0.21
C PRO A 546 -52.31 -13.31 -0.31
N PHE A 547 -51.21 -13.04 -1.05
CA PHE A 547 -50.19 -14.07 -1.34
C PHE A 547 -48.93 -13.87 -0.49
N VAL A 548 -48.53 -14.99 0.08
CA VAL A 548 -47.46 -15.27 1.04
C VAL A 548 -46.08 -15.07 0.41
N ALA A 549 -45.21 -14.39 1.16
CA ALA A 549 -43.78 -14.39 0.96
C ALA A 549 -43.17 -15.68 1.54
N VAL A 550 -42.32 -16.35 0.75
CA VAL A 550 -41.41 -17.39 1.23
C VAL A 550 -40.00 -16.84 1.10
N TRP A 551 -39.32 -16.74 2.24
CA TRP A 551 -37.87 -16.88 2.39
C TRP A 551 -37.65 -18.01 3.39
#